data_AF-A0A9E3TPD0-F1
#
_entry.id   AF-A0A9E3TPD0-F1
#
_cell.length_a   1.000
_cell.length_b   1.000
_cell.length_c   1.000
_cell.angle_alpha   90.00
_cell.angle_beta   90.00
_cell.angle_gamma   90.00
#
_symmetry.space_group_name_H-M   'P 1'
#
loop_
_entity.id
_entity.type
_entity.pdbx_description
1 polymer ?
#
loop_
_entity_poly.entity_id
_entity_poly.type
_entity_poly.pdbx_seq_one_letter_code
_entity_poly.pdbx_strand_id
1 'polypeptide(L)'
;MPRVISIGCQTAMAILGCITAASPAVYAQITASGWTSKVIELPASQVGERPPVATSVALHPDGSSLAIAGDDHFVYLYDLRTQHFTKRLQAHRDWVRTVAYSPNGKLLASSGNDHEILLWDVNATSPLRNRLRVEEAVAAIAFNTDGSKLAAIGFDKTLRLFDTSTGAIIRDLTCPCVDMRALAWSPDGQFIAAAGRNGKVRLWDAVTGRENDDLEPHEQRVRDLTFSQDGSVLVTASEDRTIRVSNVASADTFVLHTGNAKVLAVEFCGPDLLASAGTDNAIRIWDLKTRQEVTRLTGHTGSVAALAYGGEMLVSTGYDSTVRLWTRERSIADKNPPATPRVGALPLPRLQ
;
A
#
# COMPACT_ATOMS: atom_id res chain seq x y z
N MET A 1 -25.05 -38.48 -50.90
CA MET A 1 -25.53 -39.19 -49.69
C MET A 1 -26.10 -40.52 -50.19
N PRO A 2 -25.72 -41.71 -49.69
CA PRO A 2 -25.47 -42.05 -48.28
C PRO A 2 -24.05 -42.62 -47.98
N ARG A 3 -23.88 -43.34 -46.85
CA ARG A 3 -22.62 -43.91 -46.30
C ARG A 3 -22.37 -45.38 -46.68
N VAL A 4 -21.08 -45.77 -46.79
CA VAL A 4 -20.49 -47.13 -46.59
C VAL A 4 -19.06 -46.88 -46.04
N ILE A 5 -18.64 -47.21 -44.82
CA ILE A 5 -18.44 -48.48 -44.08
C ILE A 5 -17.10 -49.21 -44.41
N SER A 6 -16.10 -48.97 -43.54
CA SER A 6 -15.09 -49.87 -42.94
C SER A 6 -14.35 -50.96 -43.75
N ILE A 7 -13.01 -50.86 -43.74
CA ILE A 7 -12.04 -51.89 -43.26
C ILE A 7 -10.86 -51.13 -42.58
N GLY A 8 -10.17 -51.56 -41.53
CA GLY A 8 -10.43 -52.67 -40.60
C GLY A 8 -9.22 -53.57 -40.26
N CYS A 9 -8.25 -53.14 -39.43
CA CYS A 9 -7.27 -54.07 -38.82
C CYS A 9 -6.81 -53.62 -37.40
N GLN A 10 -6.59 -54.60 -36.52
CA GLN A 10 -6.31 -54.43 -35.10
C GLN A 10 -4.84 -54.74 -34.77
N THR A 11 -4.33 -54.14 -33.70
CA THR A 11 -3.65 -54.91 -32.64
C THR A 11 -3.67 -54.10 -31.34
N ALA A 12 -3.86 -54.77 -30.22
CA ALA A 12 -4.05 -54.15 -28.91
C ALA A 12 -2.93 -54.54 -27.95
N MET A 13 -2.59 -53.65 -27.02
CA MET A 13 -2.42 -54.03 -25.62
C MET A 13 -2.68 -52.83 -24.72
N ALA A 14 -3.28 -53.10 -23.56
CA ALA A 14 -3.60 -52.12 -22.53
C ALA A 14 -2.48 -52.05 -21.48
N ILE A 15 -2.54 -51.06 -20.58
CA ILE A 15 -2.69 -51.26 -19.12
C ILE A 15 -2.85 -49.91 -18.39
N LEU A 16 -3.52 -49.99 -17.23
CA LEU A 16 -3.92 -48.95 -16.28
C LEU A 16 -2.85 -47.87 -15.95
N GLY A 17 -3.33 -46.66 -15.60
CA GLY A 17 -2.54 -45.61 -14.94
C GLY A 17 -3.42 -44.53 -14.30
N CYS A 18 -3.55 -44.56 -12.97
CA CYS A 18 -4.45 -43.75 -12.14
C CYS A 18 -4.53 -42.24 -12.42
N ILE A 19 -5.72 -41.69 -12.10
CA ILE A 19 -5.92 -40.27 -11.77
C ILE A 19 -4.97 -39.88 -10.64
N THR A 20 -4.14 -38.86 -10.85
CA THR A 20 -3.60 -38.03 -9.77
C THR A 20 -3.81 -36.56 -10.14
N ALA A 21 -4.33 -35.78 -9.20
CA ALA A 21 -4.62 -34.37 -9.42
C ALA A 21 -3.34 -33.59 -9.78
N ALA A 22 -3.46 -32.63 -10.70
CA ALA A 22 -2.44 -31.61 -10.87
C ALA A 22 -2.30 -30.86 -9.54
N SER A 23 -1.16 -31.02 -8.86
CA SER A 23 -0.84 -30.23 -7.68
C SER A 23 -0.79 -28.75 -8.08
N PRO A 24 -1.37 -27.82 -7.30
CA PRO A 24 -1.19 -26.40 -7.57
C PRO A 24 0.31 -26.09 -7.57
N ALA A 25 0.76 -25.30 -8.55
CA ALA A 25 2.16 -24.91 -8.63
C ALA A 25 2.56 -24.16 -7.35
N VAL A 26 3.33 -24.82 -6.49
CA VAL A 26 3.96 -24.19 -5.32
C VAL A 26 5.05 -23.27 -5.83
N TYR A 27 4.68 -22.02 -6.14
CA TYR A 27 5.64 -20.96 -6.41
C TYR A 27 6.57 -20.84 -5.20
N ALA A 28 7.87 -20.91 -5.47
CA ALA A 28 8.89 -21.09 -4.43
C ALA A 28 8.78 -20.02 -3.33
N GLN A 29 8.84 -20.47 -2.06
CA GLN A 29 9.12 -19.57 -0.94
C GLN A 29 10.50 -18.95 -1.16
N ILE A 30 10.54 -17.66 -1.50
CA ILE A 30 11.77 -16.88 -1.53
C ILE A 30 12.07 -16.49 -0.08
N THR A 31 12.84 -17.33 0.61
CA THR A 31 13.37 -17.08 1.95
C THR A 31 14.59 -16.15 1.88
N ALA A 32 14.32 -14.87 1.63
CA ALA A 32 15.32 -13.82 1.81
C ALA A 32 15.27 -13.30 3.25
N SER A 33 16.27 -13.67 4.06
CA SER A 33 16.52 -13.11 5.40
C SER A 33 15.32 -13.15 6.36
N GLY A 34 14.64 -14.30 6.44
CA GLY A 34 13.53 -14.50 7.39
C GLY A 34 12.23 -13.78 7.00
N TRP A 35 11.96 -13.59 5.71
CA TRP A 35 10.64 -13.21 5.22
C TRP A 35 10.05 -14.31 4.33
N THR A 36 8.72 -14.43 4.34
CA THR A 36 7.96 -15.26 3.38
C THR A 36 6.96 -14.40 2.62
N SER A 37 6.67 -14.76 1.36
CA SER A 37 5.70 -14.06 0.52
C SER A 37 4.51 -14.96 0.15
N LYS A 38 3.28 -14.46 0.28
CA LYS A 38 2.09 -15.02 -0.36
C LYS A 38 1.64 -14.11 -1.49
N VAL A 39 1.32 -14.68 -2.66
CA VAL A 39 0.79 -13.94 -3.81
C VAL A 39 -0.75 -13.94 -3.78
N ILE A 40 -1.35 -12.82 -4.16
CA ILE A 40 -2.76 -12.66 -4.53
C ILE A 40 -2.77 -12.14 -5.98
N GLU A 41 -3.44 -12.86 -6.86
CA GLU A 41 -3.72 -12.39 -8.23
C GLU A 41 -5.07 -11.67 -8.24
N LEU A 42 -5.14 -10.51 -8.90
CA LEU A 42 -6.41 -9.83 -9.11
C LEU A 42 -7.22 -10.55 -10.21
N PRO A 43 -8.55 -10.71 -10.04
CA PRO A 43 -9.37 -11.31 -11.08
C PRO A 43 -9.41 -10.41 -12.32
N ALA A 44 -9.32 -11.00 -13.51
CA ALA A 44 -9.55 -10.26 -14.76
C ALA A 44 -10.97 -9.68 -14.79
N SER A 45 -11.12 -8.49 -15.38
CA SER A 45 -12.39 -7.76 -15.44
C SER A 45 -13.45 -8.49 -16.26
N GLN A 46 -13.03 -9.17 -17.33
CA GLN A 46 -13.84 -10.05 -18.19
C GLN A 46 -13.07 -11.33 -18.56
N VAL A 47 -13.79 -12.33 -19.06
CA VAL A 47 -13.19 -13.61 -19.50
C VAL A 47 -12.32 -13.39 -20.74
N GLY A 48 -11.03 -13.74 -20.64
CA GLY A 48 -10.04 -13.57 -21.71
C GLY A 48 -9.27 -12.25 -21.69
N GLU A 49 -9.60 -11.32 -20.79
CA GLU A 49 -8.79 -10.14 -20.52
C GLU A 49 -7.60 -10.48 -19.59
N ARG A 50 -6.58 -9.61 -19.59
CA ARG A 50 -5.47 -9.72 -18.62
C ARG A 50 -5.95 -9.29 -17.22
N PRO A 51 -5.33 -9.82 -16.14
CA PRO A 51 -5.46 -9.25 -14.81
C PRO A 51 -5.08 -7.76 -14.76
N PRO A 52 -5.80 -6.94 -13.95
CA PRO A 52 -5.54 -5.51 -13.81
C PRO A 52 -4.22 -5.25 -13.07
N VAL A 53 -3.55 -4.15 -13.41
CA VAL A 53 -2.36 -3.68 -12.71
C VAL A 53 -2.77 -3.03 -11.40
N ALA A 54 -2.19 -3.49 -10.29
CA ALA A 54 -2.46 -2.97 -8.96
C ALA A 54 -1.52 -1.77 -8.66
N THR A 55 -2.04 -0.55 -8.74
CA THR A 55 -1.26 0.69 -8.52
C THR A 55 -1.39 1.29 -7.13
N SER A 56 -2.36 0.85 -6.32
CA SER A 56 -2.55 1.32 -4.95
C SER A 56 -3.11 0.21 -4.05
N VAL A 57 -2.69 0.23 -2.79
CA VAL A 57 -3.18 -0.65 -1.72
C VAL A 57 -3.29 0.12 -0.42
N ALA A 58 -4.30 -0.20 0.39
CA ALA A 58 -4.41 0.23 1.77
C ALA A 58 -4.79 -0.97 2.65
N LEU A 59 -4.14 -1.09 3.80
CA LEU A 59 -4.52 -2.04 4.86
C LEU A 59 -5.59 -1.40 5.74
N HIS A 60 -6.64 -2.16 6.09
CA HIS A 60 -7.63 -1.71 7.07
C HIS A 60 -6.97 -1.64 8.47
N PRO A 61 -7.26 -0.62 9.31
CA PRO A 61 -6.49 -0.35 10.53
C PRO A 61 -6.41 -1.50 11.57
N ASP A 62 -7.34 -2.45 11.55
CA ASP A 62 -7.32 -3.65 12.41
C ASP A 62 -6.54 -4.85 11.83
N GLY A 63 -5.96 -4.71 10.63
CA GLY A 63 -5.23 -5.77 9.92
C GLY A 63 -6.10 -6.87 9.31
N SER A 64 -7.44 -6.72 9.28
CA SER A 64 -8.36 -7.76 8.78
C SER A 64 -8.49 -7.85 7.26
N SER A 65 -8.28 -6.74 6.55
CA SER A 65 -8.58 -6.65 5.11
C SER A 65 -7.73 -5.63 4.36
N LEU A 66 -7.67 -5.77 3.04
CA LEU A 66 -7.02 -4.86 2.11
C LEU A 66 -8.07 -4.21 1.20
N ALA A 67 -7.85 -2.94 0.86
CA ALA A 67 -8.40 -2.31 -0.33
C ALA A 67 -7.30 -2.23 -1.40
N ILE A 68 -7.59 -2.68 -2.63
CA ILE A 68 -6.65 -2.72 -3.75
C ILE A 68 -7.30 -2.04 -4.96
N ALA A 69 -6.55 -1.22 -5.71
CA ALA A 69 -7.08 -0.50 -6.86
C ALA A 69 -6.06 -0.33 -7.99
N GLY A 70 -6.54 -0.05 -9.20
CA GLY A 70 -5.73 -0.18 -10.41
C GLY A 70 -6.31 0.43 -11.70
N ASP A 71 -5.87 -0.13 -12.82
CA ASP A 71 -6.16 0.34 -14.18
C ASP A 71 -7.54 -0.08 -14.74
N ASP A 72 -8.28 -0.95 -14.05
CA ASP A 72 -9.60 -1.48 -14.46
C ASP A 72 -10.82 -0.74 -13.89
N HIS A 73 -10.59 0.38 -13.20
CA HIS A 73 -11.63 1.24 -12.62
C HIS A 73 -12.35 0.67 -11.38
N PHE A 74 -11.94 -0.51 -10.89
CA PHE A 74 -12.52 -1.13 -9.70
C PHE A 74 -11.70 -0.87 -8.42
N VAL A 75 -12.38 -1.01 -7.28
CA VAL A 75 -11.73 -1.20 -5.98
C VAL A 75 -12.12 -2.58 -5.45
N TYR A 76 -11.12 -3.37 -5.10
CA TYR A 76 -11.25 -4.73 -4.58
C TYR A 76 -11.03 -4.73 -3.07
N LEU A 77 -11.95 -5.35 -2.31
CA LEU A 77 -11.74 -5.64 -0.90
C LEU A 77 -11.38 -7.12 -0.73
N TYR A 78 -10.29 -7.40 -0.02
CA TYR A 78 -9.79 -8.74 0.24
C TYR A 78 -9.68 -8.97 1.76
N ASP A 79 -10.38 -9.96 2.30
CA ASP A 79 -10.29 -10.34 3.72
C ASP A 79 -9.10 -11.28 3.92
N LEU A 80 -8.15 -10.87 4.77
CA LEU A 80 -6.87 -11.54 4.99
C LEU A 80 -7.00 -12.83 5.80
N ARG A 81 -8.07 -12.97 6.59
CA ARG A 81 -8.34 -14.12 7.46
C ARG A 81 -8.95 -15.30 6.69
N THR A 82 -9.95 -15.00 5.86
CA THR A 82 -10.65 -15.95 4.97
C THR A 82 -9.92 -16.15 3.65
N GLN A 83 -9.05 -15.21 3.26
CA GLN A 83 -8.22 -15.24 2.06
C GLN A 83 -9.03 -15.13 0.75
N HIS A 84 -10.15 -14.41 0.78
CA HIS A 84 -11.05 -14.21 -0.34
C HIS A 84 -11.39 -12.72 -0.57
N PHE A 85 -11.71 -12.38 -1.83
CA PHE A 85 -12.31 -11.09 -2.17
C PHE A 85 -13.74 -11.03 -1.63
N THR A 86 -14.06 -9.99 -0.85
CA THR A 86 -15.37 -9.78 -0.22
C THR A 86 -16.24 -8.79 -0.98
N LYS A 87 -15.63 -7.78 -1.63
CA LYS A 87 -16.33 -6.80 -2.49
C LYS A 87 -15.49 -6.48 -3.73
N ARG A 88 -16.17 -6.26 -4.85
CA ARG A 88 -15.65 -5.61 -6.07
C ARG A 88 -16.53 -4.41 -6.33
N LEU A 89 -16.00 -3.21 -6.15
CA LEU A 89 -16.72 -1.94 -6.24
C LEU A 89 -16.43 -1.31 -7.61
N GLN A 90 -17.45 -1.09 -8.44
CA GLN A 90 -17.32 -0.23 -9.61
C GLN A 90 -17.11 1.19 -9.09
N ALA A 91 -15.85 1.62 -9.04
CA ALA A 91 -15.50 2.88 -8.42
C ALA A 91 -15.53 3.98 -9.46
N HIS A 92 -14.54 4.01 -10.34
CA HIS A 92 -14.31 5.12 -11.25
C HIS A 92 -14.71 4.76 -12.70
N ARG A 93 -14.54 5.72 -13.61
CA ARG A 93 -14.70 5.58 -15.07
C ARG A 93 -13.37 5.58 -15.84
N ASP A 94 -12.28 5.77 -15.13
CA ASP A 94 -10.88 5.75 -15.59
C ASP A 94 -10.02 5.19 -14.44
N TRP A 95 -8.69 5.15 -14.53
CA TRP A 95 -7.79 4.55 -13.55
C TRP A 95 -8.05 5.05 -12.12
N VAL A 96 -8.12 4.11 -11.17
CA VAL A 96 -8.15 4.42 -9.74
C VAL A 96 -6.70 4.62 -9.30
N ARG A 97 -6.38 5.84 -8.87
CA ARG A 97 -5.00 6.22 -8.55
C ARG A 97 -4.61 5.88 -7.13
N THR A 98 -5.49 6.15 -6.17
CA THR A 98 -5.25 5.92 -4.75
C THR A 98 -6.49 5.40 -4.04
N VAL A 99 -6.29 4.49 -3.10
CA VAL A 99 -7.26 4.11 -2.07
C VAL A 99 -6.68 4.36 -0.68
N ALA A 100 -7.52 4.78 0.27
CA ALA A 100 -7.12 5.00 1.67
C ALA A 100 -8.26 4.67 2.63
N TYR A 101 -7.99 3.92 3.69
CA TYR A 101 -8.95 3.77 4.80
C TYR A 101 -8.90 4.99 5.73
N SER A 102 -10.03 5.33 6.32
CA SER A 102 -10.07 6.23 7.48
C SER A 102 -9.44 5.54 8.71
N PRO A 103 -8.86 6.28 9.68
CA PRO A 103 -8.18 5.69 10.83
C PRO A 103 -9.04 4.78 11.72
N ASN A 104 -10.36 4.97 11.69
CA ASN A 104 -11.33 4.14 12.40
C ASN A 104 -11.87 2.95 11.57
N GLY A 105 -11.38 2.77 10.33
CA GLY A 105 -11.76 1.69 9.42
C GLY A 105 -13.16 1.79 8.79
N LYS A 106 -14.03 2.69 9.25
CA LYS A 106 -15.44 2.74 8.82
C LYS A 106 -15.62 3.25 7.39
N LEU A 107 -14.77 4.20 7.00
CA LEU A 107 -14.72 4.72 5.64
C LEU A 107 -13.51 4.20 4.87
N LEU A 108 -13.72 3.99 3.59
CA LEU A 108 -12.70 3.89 2.56
C LEU A 108 -12.89 5.07 1.61
N ALA A 109 -11.82 5.67 1.11
CA ALA A 109 -11.84 6.65 0.05
C ALA A 109 -11.12 6.08 -1.18
N SER A 110 -11.58 6.44 -2.38
CA SER A 110 -10.89 6.17 -3.65
C SER A 110 -10.88 7.41 -4.53
N SER A 111 -9.80 7.61 -5.30
CA SER A 111 -9.67 8.73 -6.23
C SER A 111 -9.13 8.29 -7.59
N GLY A 112 -9.46 9.02 -8.65
CA GLY A 112 -9.12 8.57 -10.00
C GLY A 112 -8.92 9.66 -11.06
N ASN A 113 -8.68 9.18 -12.28
CA ASN A 113 -8.58 9.97 -13.50
C ASN A 113 -9.90 10.58 -13.99
N ASP A 114 -11.04 10.24 -13.39
CA ASP A 114 -12.36 10.72 -13.80
C ASP A 114 -12.83 11.96 -13.01
N HIS A 115 -11.90 12.59 -12.29
CA HIS A 115 -12.04 13.84 -11.52
C HIS A 115 -13.00 13.69 -10.32
N GLU A 116 -13.20 12.44 -9.85
CA GLU A 116 -14.02 12.12 -8.69
C GLU A 116 -13.19 11.55 -7.53
N ILE A 117 -13.64 11.84 -6.31
CA ILE A 117 -13.26 11.15 -5.08
C ILE A 117 -14.53 10.50 -4.53
N LEU A 118 -14.48 9.20 -4.26
CA LEU A 118 -15.62 8.44 -3.76
C LEU A 118 -15.36 8.01 -2.32
N LEU A 119 -16.34 8.27 -1.46
CA LEU A 119 -16.33 7.83 -0.07
C LEU A 119 -17.27 6.63 0.08
N TRP A 120 -16.75 5.57 0.66
CA TRP A 120 -17.43 4.29 0.83
C TRP A 120 -17.57 3.97 2.33
N ASP A 121 -18.76 3.57 2.77
CA ASP A 121 -18.93 2.85 4.04
C ASP A 121 -18.53 1.39 3.82
N VAL A 122 -17.53 0.94 4.58
CA VAL A 122 -16.91 -0.38 4.41
C VAL A 122 -17.89 -1.51 4.77
N ASN A 123 -18.77 -1.29 5.74
CA ASN A 123 -19.66 -2.30 6.29
C ASN A 123 -21.08 -2.24 5.70
N ALA A 124 -21.47 -1.14 5.07
CA ALA A 124 -22.79 -1.00 4.45
C ALA A 124 -23.00 -1.97 3.25
N THR A 125 -24.26 -2.40 3.07
CA THR A 125 -24.74 -3.18 1.92
C THR A 125 -24.70 -2.37 0.63
N SER A 126 -25.05 -1.08 0.71
CA SER A 126 -24.86 -0.08 -0.35
C SER A 126 -23.68 0.80 0.05
N PRO A 127 -22.45 0.50 -0.39
CA PRO A 127 -21.25 1.09 0.20
C PRO A 127 -21.02 2.55 -0.20
N LEU A 128 -21.45 3.00 -1.37
CA LEU A 128 -21.18 4.38 -1.81
C LEU A 128 -21.94 5.39 -0.92
N ARG A 129 -21.19 6.18 -0.15
CA ARG A 129 -21.70 7.19 0.79
C ARG A 129 -21.71 8.59 0.20
N ASN A 130 -20.66 8.99 -0.51
CA ASN A 130 -20.56 10.32 -1.13
C ASN A 130 -19.68 10.28 -2.39
N ARG A 131 -19.90 11.26 -3.29
CA ARG A 131 -19.15 11.47 -4.53
C ARG A 131 -18.75 12.95 -4.60
N LEU A 132 -17.48 13.23 -4.39
CA LEU A 132 -16.90 14.56 -4.44
C LEU A 132 -16.35 14.76 -5.86
N ARG A 133 -16.66 15.91 -6.48
CA ARG A 133 -16.14 16.26 -7.80
C ARG A 133 -15.15 17.40 -7.69
N VAL A 134 -14.08 17.32 -8.45
CA VAL A 134 -13.06 18.36 -8.60
C VAL A 134 -12.83 18.66 -10.08
N GLU A 135 -12.00 19.65 -10.37
CA GLU A 135 -11.76 20.14 -11.72
C GLU A 135 -10.85 19.22 -12.54
N GLU A 136 -9.88 18.57 -11.89
CA GLU A 136 -8.82 17.76 -12.50
C GLU A 136 -8.68 16.38 -11.84
N ALA A 137 -8.00 15.46 -12.52
CA ALA A 137 -7.74 14.11 -12.00
C ALA A 137 -7.02 14.12 -10.64
N VAL A 138 -7.43 13.23 -9.72
CA VAL A 138 -6.94 13.19 -8.33
C VAL A 138 -5.95 12.06 -8.14
N ALA A 139 -4.69 12.41 -7.87
CA ALA A 139 -3.57 11.48 -7.80
C ALA A 139 -3.47 10.78 -6.45
N ALA A 140 -3.58 11.53 -5.36
CA ALA A 140 -3.47 10.99 -4.01
C ALA A 140 -4.46 11.65 -3.04
N ILE A 141 -4.83 10.88 -2.02
CA ILE A 141 -5.77 11.24 -0.98
C ILE A 141 -5.25 10.72 0.37
N ALA A 142 -5.49 11.47 1.45
CA ALA A 142 -5.12 11.07 2.80
C ALA A 142 -6.16 11.54 3.82
N PHE A 143 -6.58 10.67 4.72
CA PHE A 143 -7.38 11.08 5.89
C PHE A 143 -6.48 11.73 6.94
N ASN A 144 -7.02 12.67 7.71
CA ASN A 144 -6.38 13.11 8.95
C ASN A 144 -6.57 12.10 10.08
N THR A 145 -5.85 12.26 11.20
CA THR A 145 -5.79 11.32 12.34
C THR A 145 -7.13 10.90 12.94
N ASP A 146 -8.15 11.76 12.95
CA ASP A 146 -9.51 11.41 13.45
C ASP A 146 -10.50 10.98 12.34
N GLY A 147 -10.10 11.09 11.07
CA GLY A 147 -10.93 10.78 9.91
C GLY A 147 -12.04 11.79 9.60
N SER A 148 -12.09 12.95 10.27
CA SER A 148 -13.05 14.03 9.99
C SER A 148 -12.72 14.82 8.72
N LYS A 149 -11.47 14.76 8.25
CA LYS A 149 -10.97 15.46 7.05
C LYS A 149 -10.31 14.51 6.07
N LEU A 150 -10.44 14.83 4.79
CA LEU A 150 -9.71 14.20 3.70
C LEU A 150 -8.94 15.28 2.93
N ALA A 151 -7.62 15.14 2.85
CA ALA A 151 -6.80 15.89 1.90
C ALA A 151 -6.80 15.19 0.54
N ALA A 152 -6.77 15.96 -0.55
CA ALA A 152 -6.62 15.46 -1.91
C ALA A 152 -5.71 16.36 -2.75
N ILE A 153 -4.89 15.75 -3.60
CA ILE A 153 -4.00 16.42 -4.57
C ILE A 153 -4.10 15.74 -5.94
N GLY A 154 -3.70 16.45 -7.00
CA GLY A 154 -3.76 15.89 -8.35
C GLY A 154 -2.99 16.67 -9.40
N PHE A 155 -3.57 16.74 -10.60
CA PHE A 155 -2.93 17.35 -11.76
C PHE A 155 -3.09 18.87 -11.85
N ASP A 156 -3.88 19.48 -10.98
CA ASP A 156 -3.91 20.92 -10.74
C ASP A 156 -2.82 21.37 -9.72
N LYS A 157 -2.87 22.65 -9.30
CA LYS A 157 -1.95 23.23 -8.30
C LYS A 157 -2.58 23.33 -6.90
N THR A 158 -3.57 22.50 -6.58
CA THR A 158 -4.38 22.68 -5.38
C THR A 158 -4.41 21.43 -4.51
N LEU A 159 -4.06 21.59 -3.23
CA LEU A 159 -4.39 20.63 -2.19
C LEU A 159 -5.73 21.06 -1.58
N ARG A 160 -6.75 20.22 -1.73
CA ARG A 160 -8.10 20.47 -1.20
C ARG A 160 -8.34 19.68 0.07
N LEU A 161 -8.85 20.34 1.10
CA LEU A 161 -9.32 19.71 2.34
C LEU A 161 -10.83 19.60 2.33
N PHE A 162 -11.35 18.39 2.45
CA PHE A 162 -12.78 18.10 2.54
C PHE A 162 -13.18 17.70 3.95
N ASP A 163 -14.38 18.08 4.37
CA ASP A 163 -15.07 17.50 5.51
C ASP A 163 -15.66 16.13 5.11
N THR A 164 -15.31 15.07 5.82
CA THR A 164 -15.69 13.69 5.45
C THR A 164 -17.14 13.34 5.80
N SER A 165 -17.84 14.21 6.54
CA SER A 165 -19.23 14.01 6.93
C SER A 165 -20.20 14.59 5.91
N THR A 166 -19.87 15.76 5.35
CA THR A 166 -20.67 16.55 4.40
C THR A 166 -20.16 16.47 2.96
N GLY A 167 -18.85 16.24 2.76
CA GLY A 167 -18.18 16.37 1.47
C GLY A 167 -17.87 17.81 1.05
N ALA A 168 -18.08 18.80 1.92
CA ALA A 168 -17.78 20.20 1.63
C ALA A 168 -16.26 20.46 1.62
N ILE A 169 -15.79 21.33 0.73
CA ILE A 169 -14.42 21.86 0.78
C ILE A 169 -14.32 22.82 1.97
N ILE A 170 -13.41 22.51 2.90
CA ILE A 170 -13.05 23.32 4.06
C ILE A 170 -12.03 24.39 3.67
N ARG A 171 -11.02 24.01 2.87
CA ARG A 171 -9.88 24.87 2.52
C ARG A 171 -9.15 24.34 1.29
N ASP A 172 -8.69 25.26 0.46
CA ASP A 172 -7.72 25.01 -0.61
C ASP A 172 -6.35 25.61 -0.23
N LEU A 173 -5.28 24.88 -0.55
CA LEU A 173 -3.88 25.27 -0.33
C LEU A 173 -3.11 25.18 -1.65
N THR A 174 -2.20 26.12 -1.92
CA THR A 174 -1.45 26.18 -3.18
C THR A 174 -0.22 25.26 -3.16
N CYS A 175 -0.21 24.28 -4.07
CA CYS A 175 0.90 23.35 -4.28
C CYS A 175 2.06 23.97 -5.08
N PRO A 176 3.30 23.48 -4.89
CA PRO A 176 4.49 24.02 -5.55
C PRO A 176 4.54 23.75 -7.06
N CYS A 177 3.75 22.81 -7.59
CA CYS A 177 3.57 22.58 -9.02
C CYS A 177 2.21 21.96 -9.35
N VAL A 178 1.95 21.79 -10.66
CA VAL A 178 0.97 20.81 -11.19
C VAL A 178 1.56 19.40 -11.11
N ASP A 179 0.72 18.37 -11.27
CA ASP A 179 1.15 16.96 -11.24
C ASP A 179 1.78 16.60 -9.88
N MET A 180 1.00 16.86 -8.82
CA MET A 180 1.24 16.43 -7.45
C MET A 180 0.83 14.96 -7.30
N ARG A 181 1.63 14.16 -6.57
CA ARG A 181 1.49 12.68 -6.57
C ARG A 181 1.60 12.02 -5.21
N ALA A 182 2.31 12.62 -4.27
CA ALA A 182 2.59 12.06 -2.97
C ALA A 182 1.96 12.97 -1.90
N LEU A 183 1.22 12.39 -0.96
CA LEU A 183 0.45 13.10 0.08
C LEU A 183 0.34 12.26 1.35
N ALA A 184 0.64 12.86 2.50
CA ALA A 184 0.35 12.26 3.80
C ALA A 184 -0.03 13.34 4.83
N TRP A 185 -0.77 12.91 5.84
CA TRP A 185 -0.96 13.65 7.08
C TRP A 185 0.02 13.10 8.12
N SER A 186 0.62 13.96 8.95
CA SER A 186 1.44 13.48 10.07
C SER A 186 0.55 12.77 11.11
N PRO A 187 1.03 11.72 11.80
CA PRO A 187 0.21 10.96 12.74
C PRO A 187 -0.35 11.79 13.89
N ASP A 188 0.37 12.81 14.33
CA ASP A 188 -0.06 13.78 15.36
C ASP A 188 -1.09 14.81 14.87
N GLY A 189 -1.40 14.82 13.58
CA GLY A 189 -2.36 15.71 12.95
C GLY A 189 -1.84 17.11 12.63
N GLN A 190 -0.60 17.45 13.00
CA GLN A 190 -0.06 18.81 12.90
C GLN A 190 0.28 19.25 11.47
N PHE A 191 0.77 18.34 10.64
CA PHE A 191 1.29 18.64 9.31
C PHE A 191 0.58 17.86 8.21
N ILE A 192 0.52 18.48 7.04
CA ILE A 192 0.23 17.82 5.77
C ILE A 192 1.48 17.96 4.92
N ALA A 193 2.00 16.87 4.36
CA ALA A 193 3.11 16.90 3.41
C ALA A 193 2.60 16.54 2.01
N ALA A 194 3.00 17.29 0.98
CA ALA A 194 2.74 16.92 -0.40
C ALA A 194 3.94 17.18 -1.31
N ALA A 195 4.10 16.33 -2.33
CA ALA A 195 5.16 16.44 -3.32
C ALA A 195 4.71 15.94 -4.71
N GLY A 196 5.49 16.29 -5.74
CA GLY A 196 5.08 16.06 -7.11
C GLY A 196 6.18 16.16 -8.16
N ARG A 197 5.78 16.51 -9.39
CA ARG A 197 6.62 16.46 -10.58
C ARG A 197 7.89 17.31 -10.54
N ASN A 198 7.90 18.41 -9.80
CA ASN A 198 9.05 19.33 -9.74
C ASN A 198 10.07 18.97 -8.63
N GLY A 199 9.89 17.85 -7.93
CA GLY A 199 10.80 17.42 -6.86
C GLY A 199 10.67 18.17 -5.53
N LYS A 200 9.91 19.28 -5.48
CA LYS A 200 9.67 20.01 -4.24
C LYS A 200 8.73 19.23 -3.33
N VAL A 201 9.11 19.16 -2.06
CA VAL A 201 8.29 18.66 -0.96
C VAL A 201 7.87 19.88 -0.16
N ARG A 202 6.57 20.00 0.13
CA ARG A 202 6.01 21.12 0.90
C ARG A 202 5.25 20.59 2.09
N LEU A 203 5.45 21.21 3.25
CA LEU A 203 4.67 20.95 4.45
C LEU A 203 3.74 22.14 4.70
N TRP A 204 2.54 21.86 5.21
CA TRP A 204 1.65 22.88 5.76
C TRP A 204 1.27 22.51 7.19
N ASP A 205 1.25 23.49 8.07
CA ASP A 205 0.54 23.39 9.34
C ASP A 205 -0.97 23.18 9.05
N ALA A 206 -1.51 22.07 9.52
CA ALA A 206 -2.84 21.58 9.17
C ALA A 206 -4.00 22.42 9.74
N VAL A 207 -3.72 23.29 10.73
CA VAL A 207 -4.71 24.13 11.39
C VAL A 207 -4.76 25.51 10.74
N THR A 208 -3.60 26.14 10.60
CA THR A 208 -3.41 27.51 10.09
C THR A 208 -3.26 27.57 8.58
N GLY A 209 -2.81 26.49 7.92
CA GLY A 209 -2.51 26.45 6.50
C GLY A 209 -1.21 27.15 6.11
N ARG A 210 -0.36 27.53 7.09
CA ARG A 210 0.95 28.13 6.83
C ARG A 210 1.91 27.10 6.24
N GLU A 211 2.58 27.47 5.16
CA GLU A 211 3.59 26.61 4.51
C GLU A 211 4.95 26.67 5.21
N ASN A 212 5.64 25.53 5.18
CA ASN A 212 7.07 25.39 5.43
C ASN A 212 7.70 24.75 4.17
N ASP A 213 8.72 25.41 3.63
CA ASP A 213 9.45 25.06 2.39
C ASP A 213 10.93 24.69 2.67
N ASP A 214 11.29 24.39 3.92
CA ASP A 214 12.68 24.20 4.38
C ASP A 214 13.31 22.86 3.92
N LEU A 215 12.53 21.92 3.37
CA LEU A 215 13.04 20.62 2.94
C LEU A 215 13.76 20.66 1.60
N GLU A 216 14.94 20.04 1.55
CA GLU A 216 15.78 19.99 0.36
C GLU A 216 15.06 19.23 -0.79
N PRO A 217 14.87 19.83 -1.98
CA PRO A 217 14.07 19.24 -3.05
C PRO A 217 14.79 18.10 -3.80
N HIS A 218 14.00 17.14 -4.28
CA HIS A 218 14.46 16.11 -5.20
C HIS A 218 14.76 16.66 -6.61
N GLU A 219 15.59 15.96 -7.39
CA GLU A 219 15.93 16.36 -8.78
C GLU A 219 14.86 15.94 -9.80
N GLN A 220 14.02 14.97 -9.45
CA GLN A 220 12.94 14.46 -10.30
C GLN A 220 11.64 14.30 -9.50
N ARG A 221 10.63 13.68 -10.11
CA ARG A 221 9.30 13.53 -9.49
C ARG A 221 9.40 12.76 -8.18
N VAL A 222 8.86 13.34 -7.11
CA VAL A 222 8.50 12.56 -5.92
C VAL A 222 7.27 11.73 -6.25
N ARG A 223 7.32 10.45 -5.91
CA ARG A 223 6.31 9.44 -6.22
C ARG A 223 5.46 9.06 -5.03
N ASP A 224 6.07 9.05 -3.85
CA ASP A 224 5.46 8.63 -2.60
C ASP A 224 6.17 9.29 -1.41
N LEU A 225 5.48 9.41 -0.28
CA LEU A 225 6.02 9.93 0.98
C LEU A 225 5.28 9.37 2.19
N THR A 226 5.98 9.22 3.31
CA THR A 226 5.44 8.65 4.56
C THR A 226 6.10 9.29 5.78
N PHE A 227 5.34 9.45 6.87
CA PHE A 227 5.85 9.96 8.15
C PHE A 227 6.21 8.79 9.08
N SER A 228 7.21 8.99 9.95
CA SER A 228 7.42 8.11 11.10
C SER A 228 6.21 8.15 12.04
N GLN A 229 6.02 7.10 12.85
CA GLN A 229 4.85 6.96 13.74
C GLN A 229 4.70 8.09 14.77
N ASP A 230 5.80 8.74 15.15
CA ASP A 230 5.86 9.90 16.04
C ASP A 230 5.76 11.25 15.30
N GLY A 231 5.68 11.25 13.97
CA GLY A 231 5.65 12.44 13.11
C GLY A 231 6.97 13.20 13.00
N SER A 232 8.06 12.75 13.63
CA SER A 232 9.32 13.52 13.71
C SER A 232 10.18 13.43 12.44
N VAL A 233 9.96 12.41 11.60
CA VAL A 233 10.68 12.16 10.35
C VAL A 233 9.71 12.06 9.19
N LEU A 234 10.02 12.73 8.08
CA LEU A 234 9.38 12.56 6.79
C LEU A 234 10.33 11.82 5.84
N VAL A 235 9.81 10.83 5.13
CA VAL A 235 10.54 10.07 4.10
C VAL A 235 9.89 10.31 2.75
N THR A 236 10.69 10.59 1.71
CA THR A 236 10.21 10.82 0.34
C THR A 236 10.94 9.95 -0.68
N ALA A 237 10.19 9.38 -1.62
CA ALA A 237 10.70 8.51 -2.70
C ALA A 237 10.64 9.19 -4.07
N SER A 238 11.72 9.12 -4.86
CA SER A 238 11.82 9.86 -6.12
C SER A 238 12.30 9.05 -7.32
N GLU A 239 11.90 9.53 -8.50
CA GLU A 239 12.40 9.08 -9.80
C GLU A 239 13.90 9.39 -10.02
N ASP A 240 14.53 10.22 -9.17
CA ASP A 240 15.97 10.48 -9.15
C ASP A 240 16.80 9.34 -8.51
N ARG A 241 16.14 8.25 -8.08
CA ARG A 241 16.75 7.04 -7.49
C ARG A 241 17.30 7.27 -6.08
N THR A 242 16.75 8.26 -5.40
CA THR A 242 17.02 8.53 -3.99
C THR A 242 15.77 8.41 -3.14
N ILE A 243 16.01 8.08 -1.87
CA ILE A 243 15.09 8.28 -0.77
C ILE A 243 15.69 9.36 0.10
N ARG A 244 14.94 10.41 0.42
CA ARG A 244 15.34 11.41 1.41
C ARG A 244 14.64 11.10 2.72
N VAL A 245 15.39 11.20 3.82
CA VAL A 245 14.93 11.00 5.19
C VAL A 245 15.24 12.28 5.94
N SER A 246 14.20 13.07 6.22
CA SER A 246 14.30 14.43 6.75
C SER A 246 13.66 14.53 8.13
N ASN A 247 14.35 15.15 9.08
CA ASN A 247 13.74 15.54 10.34
C ASN A 247 12.82 16.74 10.14
N VAL A 248 11.56 16.64 10.57
CA VAL A 248 10.51 17.64 10.29
C VAL A 248 10.76 18.98 10.99
N ALA A 249 11.42 18.98 12.15
CA ALA A 249 11.61 20.20 12.95
C ALA A 249 12.90 20.97 12.63
N SER A 250 13.94 20.28 12.14
CA SER A 250 15.26 20.86 11.84
C SER A 250 15.60 20.92 10.35
N ALA A 251 14.82 20.27 9.48
CA ALA A 251 15.11 20.01 8.07
C ALA A 251 16.38 19.18 7.80
N ASP A 252 17.11 18.74 8.84
CA ASP A 252 18.27 17.85 8.72
C ASP A 252 17.90 16.60 7.91
N THR A 253 18.57 16.43 6.77
CA THR A 253 18.22 15.41 5.78
C THR A 253 19.42 14.51 5.49
N PHE A 254 19.18 13.21 5.35
CA PHE A 254 20.14 12.29 4.74
C PHE A 254 19.50 11.50 3.59
N VAL A 255 20.35 10.95 2.73
CA VAL A 255 19.95 10.30 1.48
C VAL A 255 20.31 8.81 1.51
N LEU A 256 19.36 7.96 1.10
CA LEU A 256 19.60 6.55 0.78
C LEU A 256 19.53 6.37 -0.74
N HIS A 257 20.46 5.62 -1.32
CA HIS A 257 20.58 5.43 -2.77
C HIS A 257 20.15 4.03 -3.18
N THR A 258 19.17 3.92 -4.08
CA THR A 258 18.70 2.63 -4.64
C THR A 258 19.50 2.15 -5.86
N GLY A 259 20.62 2.82 -6.16
CA GLY A 259 21.46 2.54 -7.33
C GLY A 259 20.83 3.06 -8.61
N ASN A 260 20.50 2.16 -9.55
CA ASN A 260 19.92 2.53 -10.86
C ASN A 260 18.38 2.51 -10.90
N ALA A 261 17.73 2.08 -9.83
CA ALA A 261 16.27 1.93 -9.76
C ALA A 261 15.58 3.22 -9.31
N LYS A 262 14.56 3.67 -10.04
CA LYS A 262 13.67 4.75 -9.58
C LYS A 262 12.87 4.24 -8.38
N VAL A 263 12.69 5.08 -7.37
CA VAL A 263 11.86 4.73 -6.20
C VAL A 263 10.42 5.18 -6.46
N LEU A 264 9.48 4.25 -6.32
CA LEU A 264 8.06 4.50 -6.59
C LEU A 264 7.21 4.48 -5.33
N ALA A 265 7.63 3.76 -4.29
CA ALA A 265 6.92 3.62 -3.03
C ALA A 265 7.87 3.53 -1.82
N VAL A 266 7.47 4.08 -0.67
CA VAL A 266 8.16 4.01 0.63
C VAL A 266 7.16 3.87 1.77
N GLU A 267 7.45 2.98 2.72
CA GLU A 267 6.56 2.74 3.86
C GLU A 267 7.35 2.31 5.10
N PHE A 268 7.01 2.84 6.28
CA PHE A 268 7.62 2.40 7.53
C PHE A 268 7.16 0.98 7.90
N CYS A 269 8.10 0.06 8.10
CA CYS A 269 7.85 -1.34 8.48
C CYS A 269 8.40 -1.68 9.89
N GLY A 270 8.44 -0.66 10.76
CA GLY A 270 8.95 -0.69 12.13
C GLY A 270 9.46 0.70 12.52
N PRO A 271 9.82 0.94 13.80
CA PRO A 271 10.24 2.27 14.28
C PRO A 271 11.46 2.83 13.54
N ASP A 272 12.45 1.98 13.25
CA ASP A 272 13.69 2.35 12.57
C ASP A 272 13.83 1.67 11.19
N LEU A 273 12.79 0.97 10.72
CA LEU A 273 12.84 0.14 9.52
C LEU A 273 11.96 0.73 8.41
N LEU A 274 12.56 1.00 7.26
CA LEU A 274 11.87 1.55 6.10
C LEU A 274 11.85 0.52 4.97
N ALA A 275 10.68 0.23 4.42
CA ALA A 275 10.54 -0.45 3.15
C ALA A 275 10.56 0.56 2.01
N SER A 276 11.23 0.25 0.91
CA SER A 276 11.22 1.05 -0.32
C SER A 276 11.17 0.15 -1.55
N ALA A 277 10.44 0.53 -2.59
CA ALA A 277 10.33 -0.29 -3.78
C ALA A 277 10.20 0.56 -5.07
N GLY A 278 10.41 -0.06 -6.23
CA GLY A 278 10.31 0.66 -7.50
C GLY A 278 10.63 -0.15 -8.76
N THR A 279 11.37 0.47 -9.68
CA THR A 279 11.46 -0.01 -11.08
C THR A 279 12.35 -1.22 -11.33
N ASP A 280 13.06 -1.71 -10.32
CA ASP A 280 13.87 -2.94 -10.39
C ASP A 280 13.15 -4.16 -9.79
N ASN A 281 11.84 -4.03 -9.53
CA ASN A 281 10.94 -5.09 -9.05
C ASN A 281 11.32 -5.65 -7.66
N ALA A 282 12.22 -4.99 -6.95
CA ALA A 282 12.67 -5.37 -5.62
C ALA A 282 12.11 -4.44 -4.55
N ILE A 283 11.87 -4.98 -3.36
CA ILE A 283 11.61 -4.20 -2.16
C ILE A 283 12.88 -4.27 -1.30
N ARG A 284 13.39 -3.14 -0.87
CA ARG A 284 14.52 -3.03 0.06
C ARG A 284 14.01 -2.66 1.42
N ILE A 285 14.52 -3.31 2.45
CA ILE A 285 14.32 -2.94 3.84
C ILE A 285 15.60 -2.27 4.32
N TRP A 286 15.48 -1.05 4.83
CA TRP A 286 16.58 -0.25 5.35
C TRP A 286 16.47 -0.14 6.86
N ASP A 287 17.61 -0.16 7.54
CA ASP A 287 17.72 0.29 8.92
C ASP A 287 18.19 1.77 8.90
N LEU A 288 17.37 2.67 9.44
CA LEU A 288 17.60 4.11 9.36
C LEU A 288 18.69 4.61 10.31
N LYS A 289 19.04 3.85 11.35
CA LYS A 289 20.11 4.16 12.32
C LYS A 289 21.49 3.93 11.71
N THR A 290 21.66 2.77 11.06
CA THR A 290 22.88 2.36 10.35
C THR A 290 22.94 2.93 8.93
N ARG A 291 21.80 3.31 8.35
CA ARG A 291 21.61 3.77 6.97
C ARG A 291 21.97 2.71 5.93
N GLN A 292 21.77 1.43 6.27
CA GLN A 292 22.11 0.28 5.42
C GLN A 292 20.88 -0.51 5.00
N GLU A 293 20.95 -1.11 3.81
CA GLU A 293 19.98 -2.10 3.33
C GLU A 293 20.20 -3.42 4.12
N VAL A 294 19.24 -3.79 4.96
CA VAL A 294 19.33 -5.00 5.82
C VAL A 294 18.76 -6.24 5.16
N THR A 295 17.80 -6.09 4.22
CA THR A 295 17.36 -7.19 3.36
C THR A 295 16.71 -6.70 2.08
N ARG A 296 16.66 -7.58 1.07
CA ARG A 296 15.98 -7.37 -0.21
C ARG A 296 14.95 -8.47 -0.44
N LEU A 297 13.70 -8.08 -0.60
CA LEU A 297 12.59 -8.97 -0.94
C LEU A 297 12.42 -8.97 -2.46
N THR A 298 12.40 -10.15 -3.06
CA THR A 298 12.29 -10.34 -4.52
C THR A 298 11.14 -11.29 -4.85
N GLY A 299 10.60 -11.16 -6.05
CA GLY A 299 9.50 -12.01 -6.52
C GLY A 299 8.53 -11.30 -7.46
N HIS A 300 8.38 -9.98 -7.34
CA HIS A 300 7.69 -9.20 -8.36
C HIS A 300 8.44 -9.30 -9.70
N THR A 301 7.69 -9.40 -10.80
CA THR A 301 8.21 -9.46 -12.18
C THR A 301 7.97 -8.17 -12.97
N GLY A 302 7.26 -7.21 -12.37
CA GLY A 302 7.09 -5.84 -12.82
C GLY A 302 7.40 -4.85 -11.70
N SER A 303 7.46 -3.56 -12.02
CA SER A 303 7.81 -2.53 -11.05
C SER A 303 6.83 -2.53 -9.87
N VAL A 304 7.34 -2.36 -8.65
CA VAL A 304 6.50 -2.28 -7.46
C VAL A 304 5.93 -0.86 -7.37
N ALA A 305 4.61 -0.73 -7.32
CA ALA A 305 3.89 0.52 -7.49
C ALA A 305 3.48 1.18 -6.17
N ALA A 306 3.12 0.39 -5.16
CA ALA A 306 2.71 0.85 -3.84
C ALA A 306 3.14 -0.15 -2.74
N LEU A 307 3.25 0.36 -1.52
CA LEU A 307 3.49 -0.39 -0.28
C LEU A 307 2.45 0.01 0.76
N ALA A 308 2.16 -0.89 1.71
CA ALA A 308 1.42 -0.59 2.94
C ALA A 308 1.88 -1.53 4.06
N TYR A 309 1.96 -1.04 5.30
CA TYR A 309 2.37 -1.86 6.45
C TYR A 309 1.38 -1.83 7.61
N GLY A 310 1.23 -2.97 8.28
CA GLY A 310 0.54 -3.06 9.57
C GLY A 310 0.29 -4.50 10.00
N GLY A 311 0.05 -4.71 11.29
CA GLY A 311 -0.17 -6.07 11.84
C GLY A 311 1.01 -7.04 11.62
N GLU A 312 2.24 -6.53 11.62
CA GLU A 312 3.48 -7.27 11.24
C GLU A 312 3.51 -7.79 9.78
N MET A 313 2.66 -7.27 8.91
CA MET A 313 2.61 -7.59 7.48
C MET A 313 2.99 -6.39 6.64
N LEU A 314 3.92 -6.57 5.71
CA LEU A 314 4.16 -5.63 4.61
C LEU A 314 3.38 -6.12 3.40
N VAL A 315 2.68 -5.23 2.70
CA VAL A 315 1.96 -5.53 1.47
C VAL A 315 2.54 -4.69 0.34
N SER A 316 2.68 -5.29 -0.83
CA SER A 316 3.14 -4.60 -2.04
C SER A 316 2.26 -4.92 -3.24
N THR A 317 2.13 -3.96 -4.15
CA THR A 317 1.45 -4.15 -5.44
C THR A 317 2.38 -3.83 -6.60
N GLY A 318 2.16 -4.42 -7.77
CA GLY A 318 3.06 -4.21 -8.91
C GLY A 318 2.41 -4.19 -10.29
N TYR A 319 3.21 -3.75 -11.25
CA TYR A 319 2.94 -3.79 -12.70
C TYR A 319 2.93 -5.21 -13.29
N ASP A 320 3.13 -6.24 -12.45
CA ASP A 320 2.90 -7.65 -12.79
C ASP A 320 1.47 -8.13 -12.46
N SER A 321 0.56 -7.21 -12.11
CA SER A 321 -0.82 -7.50 -11.73
C SER A 321 -0.96 -8.37 -10.47
N THR A 322 0.08 -8.43 -9.64
CA THR A 322 0.06 -9.15 -8.35
C THR A 322 0.03 -8.22 -7.15
N VAL A 323 -0.58 -8.70 -6.07
CA VAL A 323 -0.38 -8.19 -4.71
C VAL A 323 0.39 -9.24 -3.92
N ARG A 324 1.41 -8.84 -3.16
CA ARG A 324 2.22 -9.74 -2.33
C ARG A 324 2.10 -9.36 -0.86
N LEU A 325 1.81 -10.36 -0.04
CA LEU A 325 1.81 -10.28 1.41
C LEU A 325 3.15 -10.81 1.92
N TRP A 326 3.92 -9.99 2.59
CA TRP A 326 5.22 -10.34 3.17
C TRP A 326 5.10 -10.40 4.69
N THR A 327 5.49 -11.53 5.27
CA THR A 327 5.50 -11.72 6.73
C THR A 327 6.89 -12.13 7.21
N ARG A 328 7.29 -11.63 8.37
CA ARG A 328 8.53 -12.02 9.04
C ARG A 328 8.39 -13.39 9.68
N GLU A 329 9.34 -14.28 9.43
CA GLU A 329 9.48 -15.53 10.15
C GLU A 329 9.89 -15.24 11.60
N ARG A 330 8.95 -15.38 12.54
CA ARG A 330 9.27 -15.33 13.96
C ARG A 330 10.25 -16.44 14.31
N SER A 331 11.31 -16.09 15.03
CA SER A 331 12.32 -17.05 15.46
C SER A 331 11.69 -18.12 16.36
N ILE A 332 12.36 -19.28 16.50
CA ILE A 332 11.87 -20.34 17.39
C ILE A 332 11.85 -19.86 18.86
N ALA A 333 12.70 -18.89 19.22
CA ALA A 333 12.69 -18.26 20.54
C ALA A 333 11.42 -17.41 20.79
N ASP A 334 10.94 -16.66 19.79
CA ASP A 334 9.71 -15.87 19.89
C ASP A 334 8.44 -16.72 20.02
N LYS A 335 8.51 -18.01 19.64
CA LYS A 335 7.41 -18.97 19.78
C LYS A 335 7.32 -19.59 21.17
N ASN A 336 8.40 -19.52 21.96
CA ASN A 336 8.49 -20.02 23.33
C ASN A 336 9.09 -18.93 24.23
N PRO A 337 8.30 -17.95 24.72
CA PRO A 337 8.79 -17.00 25.72
C PRO A 337 9.33 -17.77 26.93
N PRO A 338 10.46 -17.32 27.53
CA PRO A 338 11.05 -18.01 28.67
C PRO A 338 10.00 -18.11 29.80
N ALA A 339 9.84 -19.32 30.34
CA ALA A 339 8.88 -19.59 31.40
C ALA A 339 9.09 -18.59 32.54
N THR A 340 8.04 -17.82 32.86
CA THR A 340 8.11 -16.86 33.97
C THR A 340 8.53 -17.60 35.23
N PRO A 341 9.61 -17.15 35.92
CA PRO A 341 10.04 -17.81 37.14
C PRO A 341 8.86 -17.74 38.12
N ARG A 342 8.38 -18.90 38.56
CA ARG A 342 7.34 -18.98 39.60
C ARG A 342 7.88 -18.30 40.84
N VAL A 343 7.43 -17.07 41.09
CA VAL A 343 7.66 -16.38 42.36
C VAL A 343 7.05 -17.26 43.43
N GLY A 344 7.91 -17.89 44.25
CA GLY A 344 7.46 -18.76 45.33
C GLY A 344 6.57 -17.95 46.26
N ALA A 345 5.37 -18.47 46.54
CA ALA A 345 4.44 -17.81 47.46
C ALA A 345 5.11 -17.66 48.83
N LEU A 346 5.39 -16.41 49.23
CA LEU A 346 5.84 -16.10 50.57
C LEU A 346 4.73 -16.53 51.56
N PRO A 347 5.03 -17.33 52.60
CA PRO A 347 4.03 -17.74 53.56
C PRO A 347 3.50 -16.52 54.33
N LEU A 348 2.18 -16.39 54.40
CA LEU A 348 1.51 -15.32 55.14
C LEU A 348 1.90 -15.38 56.63
N PRO A 349 2.20 -14.23 57.27
CA PRO A 349 2.45 -14.21 58.71
C PRO A 349 1.18 -14.58 59.47
N ARG A 350 1.30 -15.50 60.43
CA ARG A 350 0.23 -15.76 61.41
C ARG A 350 0.15 -14.57 62.36
N LEU A 351 -0.99 -13.90 62.37
CA LEU A 351 -1.37 -13.00 63.46
C LEU A 351 -1.67 -13.84 64.72
N GLN A 352 -1.17 -13.38 65.86
CA GLN A 352 -1.61 -13.76 67.20
C GLN A 352 -2.49 -12.64 67.78
#